data_AF-A0A3D1LQ61-F1
#
_entry.id   AF-A0A3D1LQ61-F1
#
_cell.length_a   1.000
_cell.length_b   1.000
_cell.length_c   1.000
_cell.angle_alpha   90.00
_cell.angle_beta   90.00
_cell.angle_gamma   90.00
#
_symmetry.space_group_name_H-M   'P 1'
#
loop_
_entity.id
_entity.type
_entity.pdbx_description
1 polymer ?
#
loop_
_entity_poly.entity_id
_entity_poly.type
_entity_poly.pdbx_seq_one_letter_code
_entity_poly.pdbx_strand_id
1 'polypeptide(L)'
;NNASLGYVHSMAHQLGGFYNLPHGVCNAILLPAVSQYNLIACPQRFADIAVAMGENISGLSVMEAAEKAIGAIRRLSASIGIPTGLKALNVKEEDLKVMAENAKKDACQFTNPRKATLEQVVEIFKAAM
;
A
#
# COMPACT_ATOMS: atom_id res chain seq x y z
N ASN A 1 -9.38 5.73 13.65
CA ASN A 1 -9.06 6.25 15.00
C ASN A 1 -8.92 5.13 16.05
N ASN A 2 -9.78 4.11 16.12
CA ASN A 2 -9.68 3.05 17.14
C ASN A 2 -8.93 1.77 16.70
N ALA A 3 -8.81 1.52 15.39
CA ALA A 3 -8.19 0.32 14.83
C ALA A 3 -6.74 0.55 14.35
N SER A 4 -6.19 1.75 14.54
CA SER A 4 -4.91 2.18 13.96
C SER A 4 -4.89 2.01 12.42
N LEU A 5 -3.71 1.83 11.82
CA LEU A 5 -3.44 1.78 10.39
C LEU A 5 -2.41 0.65 10.08
N GLY A 6 -1.56 0.82 9.06
CA GLY A 6 -0.57 -0.18 8.65
C GLY A 6 0.56 0.43 7.83
N TYR A 7 1.23 -0.41 7.02
CA TYR A 7 2.42 0.01 6.26
C TYR A 7 2.16 1.14 5.27
N VAL A 8 0.96 1.29 4.71
CA VAL A 8 0.66 2.41 3.79
C VAL A 8 1.00 3.75 4.45
N HIS A 9 0.50 3.99 5.66
CA HIS A 9 0.75 5.25 6.36
C HIS A 9 2.17 5.34 6.90
N SER A 10 2.69 4.25 7.48
CA SER A 10 4.05 4.22 8.01
C SER A 10 5.10 4.56 6.93
N MET A 11 4.88 4.10 5.70
CA MET A 11 5.71 4.44 4.53
C MET A 11 5.40 5.84 3.97
N ALA A 12 4.12 6.24 3.91
CA ALA A 12 3.73 7.57 3.41
C ALA A 12 4.24 8.72 4.30
N HIS A 13 4.35 8.53 5.62
CA HIS A 13 4.96 9.51 6.53
C HIS A 13 6.41 9.81 6.15
N GLN A 14 7.14 8.84 5.61
CA GLN A 14 8.54 9.03 5.20
C GLN A 14 8.63 9.86 3.93
N LEU A 15 7.73 9.64 2.97
CA LEU A 15 7.63 10.46 1.77
C LEU A 15 7.28 11.92 2.10
N GLY A 16 6.32 12.12 3.03
CA GLY A 16 5.98 13.44 3.54
C GLY A 16 7.14 14.12 4.28
N GLY A 17 7.86 13.37 5.12
CA GLY A 17 8.98 13.89 5.91
C GLY A 17 10.23 14.20 5.08
N PHE A 18 10.59 13.34 4.12
CA PHE A 18 11.80 13.51 3.30
C PHE A 18 11.61 14.51 2.16
N TYR A 19 10.47 14.47 1.48
CA TYR A 19 10.26 15.20 0.22
C TYR A 19 9.16 16.26 0.32
N ASN A 20 8.54 16.45 1.49
CA ASN A 20 7.40 17.36 1.69
C ASN A 20 6.24 17.09 0.71
N LEU A 21 6.00 15.81 0.41
CA LEU A 21 4.98 15.39 -0.55
C LEU A 21 3.57 15.35 0.06
N PRO A 22 2.50 15.59 -0.74
CA PRO A 22 1.13 15.57 -0.24
C PRO A 22 0.73 14.19 0.30
N HIS A 23 0.36 14.14 1.57
CA HIS A 23 0.09 12.89 2.29
C HIS A 23 -0.93 11.98 1.59
N GLY A 24 -2.04 12.54 1.09
CA GLY A 24 -3.08 11.76 0.40
C GLY A 24 -2.56 11.08 -0.87
N VAL A 25 -1.72 11.79 -1.65
CA VAL A 25 -1.14 11.26 -2.89
C VAL A 25 -0.14 10.14 -2.57
N CYS A 26 0.71 10.31 -1.56
CA CYS A 26 1.65 9.28 -1.12
C CYS A 26 0.94 7.98 -0.71
N ASN A 27 -0.13 8.09 0.09
CA ASN A 27 -0.92 6.92 0.47
C ASN A 27 -1.57 6.25 -0.74
N ALA A 28 -2.14 7.03 -1.66
CA ALA A 28 -2.81 6.49 -2.84
C ALA A 28 -1.87 5.72 -3.77
N ILE A 29 -0.62 6.18 -3.94
CA ILE A 29 0.42 5.49 -4.72
C ILE A 29 0.85 4.19 -4.05
N LEU A 30 1.06 4.22 -2.72
CA LEU A 30 1.56 3.06 -1.96
C LEU A 30 0.50 1.97 -1.73
N LEU A 31 -0.79 2.34 -1.69
CA LEU A 31 -1.88 1.45 -1.29
C LEU A 31 -1.90 0.13 -2.08
N PRO A 32 -1.86 0.10 -3.42
CA PRO A 32 -1.85 -1.17 -4.16
C PRO A 32 -0.66 -2.09 -3.82
N ALA A 33 0.55 -1.53 -3.67
CA ALA A 33 1.76 -2.30 -3.40
C ALA A 33 1.74 -2.91 -1.99
N VAL A 34 1.32 -2.13 -0.99
CA VAL A 34 1.17 -2.62 0.39
C VAL A 34 0.00 -3.61 0.50
N SER A 35 -1.11 -3.38 -0.20
CA SER A 35 -2.22 -4.33 -0.27
C SER A 35 -1.78 -5.66 -0.85
N GLN A 36 -0.99 -5.67 -1.93
CA GLN A 36 -0.41 -6.89 -2.50
C GLN A 36 0.46 -7.63 -1.48
N TYR A 37 1.31 -6.90 -0.76
CA TYR A 37 2.13 -7.49 0.30
C TYR A 37 1.26 -8.10 1.41
N ASN A 38 0.20 -7.42 1.83
CA ASN A 38 -0.66 -7.86 2.91
C ASN A 38 -1.68 -8.94 2.53
N LEU A 39 -1.91 -9.17 1.23
CA LEU A 39 -2.99 -10.04 0.73
C LEU A 39 -2.98 -11.43 1.37
N ILE A 40 -1.79 -12.05 1.51
CA ILE A 40 -1.67 -13.41 2.06
C ILE A 40 -1.97 -13.50 3.57
N ALA A 41 -1.93 -12.39 4.30
CA ALA A 41 -2.18 -12.39 5.74
C ALA A 41 -3.69 -12.31 6.08
N CYS A 42 -4.51 -11.79 5.16
CA CYS A 42 -5.93 -11.62 5.38
C CYS A 42 -6.77 -11.68 4.09
N PRO A 43 -6.65 -12.74 3.27
CA PRO A 43 -7.27 -12.79 1.94
C PRO A 43 -8.79 -12.67 1.98
N GLN A 44 -9.46 -13.24 3.00
CA GLN A 44 -10.90 -13.09 3.17
C GLN A 44 -11.33 -11.62 3.32
N ARG A 45 -10.56 -10.81 4.06
CA ARG A 45 -10.86 -9.38 4.24
C ARG A 45 -10.68 -8.60 2.94
N PHE A 46 -9.75 -9.01 2.08
CA PHE A 46 -9.62 -8.43 0.74
C PHE A 46 -10.77 -8.85 -0.18
N ALA A 47 -11.25 -10.09 -0.08
CA ALA A 47 -12.47 -10.49 -0.80
C ALA A 47 -13.69 -9.66 -0.36
N ASP A 48 -13.83 -9.38 0.94
CA ASP A 48 -14.89 -8.50 1.45
C ASP A 48 -14.74 -7.07 0.90
N ILE A 49 -13.51 -6.55 0.80
CA ILE A 49 -13.22 -5.25 0.16
C ILE A 49 -13.61 -5.28 -1.32
N ALA A 50 -13.32 -6.36 -2.05
CA ALA A 50 -13.69 -6.48 -3.46
C ALA A 50 -15.21 -6.34 -3.65
N VAL A 51 -16.00 -7.03 -2.83
CA VAL A 51 -17.47 -6.91 -2.82
C VAL A 51 -17.90 -5.48 -2.50
N ALA A 52 -17.31 -4.87 -1.46
CA ALA A 52 -17.63 -3.50 -1.07
C ALA A 52 -17.27 -2.46 -2.16
N MET A 53 -16.27 -2.75 -2.99
CA MET A 53 -15.88 -1.94 -4.14
C MET A 53 -16.70 -2.23 -5.41
N GLY A 54 -17.68 -3.14 -5.34
CA GLY A 54 -18.59 -3.47 -6.44
C GLY A 54 -18.09 -4.56 -7.39
N GLU A 55 -17.04 -5.30 -7.04
CA GLU A 55 -16.55 -6.42 -7.85
C GLU A 55 -17.47 -7.64 -7.74
N ASN A 56 -17.73 -8.30 -8.87
CA ASN A 56 -18.36 -9.63 -8.86
C ASN A 56 -17.31 -10.71 -8.57
N ILE A 57 -17.49 -11.42 -7.46
CA ILE A 57 -16.60 -12.51 -7.01
C ILE A 57 -17.24 -13.90 -7.09
N SER A 58 -18.41 -14.03 -7.74
CA SER A 58 -19.11 -15.31 -7.86
C SER A 58 -18.25 -16.33 -8.63
N GLY A 59 -18.14 -17.55 -8.08
CA GLY A 59 -17.36 -18.63 -8.66
C GLY A 59 -15.84 -18.49 -8.51
N LEU A 60 -15.34 -17.41 -7.90
CA LEU A 60 -13.91 -17.21 -7.64
C LEU A 60 -13.48 -17.90 -6.34
N SER A 61 -12.24 -18.37 -6.30
CA SER A 61 -11.57 -18.68 -5.03
C SER A 61 -11.40 -17.41 -4.19
N VAL A 62 -11.18 -17.56 -2.89
CA VAL A 62 -10.93 -16.43 -1.98
C VAL A 62 -9.72 -15.59 -2.43
N MET A 63 -8.68 -16.23 -2.97
CA MET A 63 -7.50 -15.53 -3.46
C MET A 63 -7.79 -14.73 -4.73
N GLU A 64 -8.52 -15.30 -5.69
CA GLU A 64 -8.94 -14.58 -6.90
C GLU A 64 -9.87 -13.41 -6.55
N ALA A 65 -10.77 -13.60 -5.59
CA ALA A 65 -11.62 -12.53 -5.06
C ALA A 65 -10.81 -11.43 -4.35
N ALA A 66 -9.78 -11.80 -3.58
CA ALA A 66 -8.89 -10.84 -2.94
C ALA A 66 -8.10 -10.00 -3.95
N GLU A 67 -7.59 -10.61 -5.01
CA GLU A 67 -6.89 -9.93 -6.10
C GLU A 67 -7.79 -8.92 -6.84
N LYS A 68 -9.10 -9.18 -6.94
CA LYS A 68 -10.07 -8.22 -7.49
C LYS A 68 -10.09 -6.90 -6.71
N ALA A 69 -9.92 -6.93 -5.38
CA ALA A 69 -9.84 -5.69 -4.59
C ALA A 69 -8.62 -4.84 -4.99
N ILE A 70 -7.45 -5.46 -5.15
CA ILE A 70 -6.24 -4.74 -5.58
C ILE A 70 -6.44 -4.16 -6.98
N GLY A 71 -7.03 -4.94 -7.89
CA GLY A 71 -7.41 -4.47 -9.21
C GLY A 71 -8.36 -3.26 -9.17
N ALA A 72 -9.37 -3.30 -8.30
CA ALA A 72 -10.33 -2.20 -8.12
C ALA A 72 -9.66 -0.94 -7.55
N ILE A 73 -8.75 -1.08 -6.57
CA ILE A 73 -7.95 0.04 -6.03
C ILE A 73 -7.12 0.68 -7.15
N ARG A 74 -6.41 -0.12 -7.96
CA ARG A 74 -5.61 0.39 -9.10
C ARG A 74 -6.47 1.12 -10.12
N ARG A 75 -7.64 0.57 -10.47
CA ARG A 75 -8.59 1.22 -11.40
C ARG A 75 -9.10 2.55 -10.86
N LEU A 76 -9.45 2.62 -9.58
CA LEU A 76 -9.91 3.85 -8.94
C LEU A 76 -8.81 4.91 -8.92
N SER A 77 -7.59 4.55 -8.50
CA SER A 77 -6.46 5.48 -8.48
C SER A 77 -6.20 6.06 -9.88
N ALA A 78 -6.24 5.23 -10.92
CA ALA A 78 -6.07 5.67 -12.31
C ALA A 78 -7.23 6.58 -12.79
N SER A 79 -8.49 6.25 -12.46
CA SER A 79 -9.65 7.00 -12.94
C SER A 79 -9.76 8.41 -12.35
N ILE A 80 -9.19 8.65 -11.17
CA ILE A 80 -9.17 9.96 -10.51
C ILE A 80 -7.83 10.71 -10.68
N GLY A 81 -6.92 10.19 -11.50
CA GLY A 81 -5.67 10.88 -11.86
C GLY A 81 -4.58 10.85 -10.79
N ILE A 82 -4.54 9.83 -9.93
CA ILE A 82 -3.38 9.62 -9.04
C ILE A 82 -2.14 9.31 -9.90
N PRO A 83 -0.97 9.91 -9.62
CA PRO A 83 0.26 9.57 -10.32
C PRO A 83 0.55 8.06 -10.26
N THR A 84 1.14 7.51 -11.33
CA THR A 84 1.29 6.05 -11.47
C THR A 84 2.35 5.43 -10.56
N GLY A 85 3.17 6.23 -9.90
CA GLY A 85 4.28 5.77 -9.07
C GLY A 85 5.04 6.91 -8.39
N LEU A 86 5.95 6.56 -7.49
CA LEU A 86 6.76 7.49 -6.71
C LEU A 86 7.78 8.25 -7.58
N LYS A 87 8.20 7.69 -8.73
CA LYS A 87 9.05 8.41 -9.70
C LYS A 87 8.37 9.67 -10.25
N ALA A 88 7.04 9.65 -10.40
CA ALA A 88 6.28 10.83 -10.81
C ALA A 88 6.32 11.98 -9.77
N LEU A 89 6.73 11.67 -8.54
CA LEU A 89 6.94 12.62 -7.45
C LEU A 89 8.44 12.93 -7.20
N ASN A 90 9.32 12.52 -8.12
CA ASN A 90 10.78 12.67 -8.02
C ASN A 90 11.43 11.94 -6.82
N VAL A 91 10.78 10.90 -6.30
CA VAL A 91 11.37 10.03 -5.28
C VAL A 91 12.51 9.24 -5.90
N LYS A 92 13.63 9.12 -5.17
CA LYS A 92 14.84 8.46 -5.65
C LYS A 92 15.01 7.08 -5.03
N GLU A 93 15.53 6.16 -5.83
CA GLU A 93 15.79 4.78 -5.36
C GLU A 93 16.84 4.71 -4.24
N GLU A 94 17.81 5.64 -4.25
CA GLU A 94 18.87 5.74 -3.23
C GLU A 94 18.32 6.05 -1.82
N ASP A 95 17.17 6.71 -1.73
CA ASP A 95 16.55 7.11 -0.47
C ASP A 95 15.62 6.02 0.11
N LEU A 96 15.30 4.97 -0.66
CA LEU A 96 14.32 3.96 -0.22
C LEU A 96 14.77 3.21 1.03
N LYS A 97 16.07 2.96 1.18
CA LYS A 97 16.61 2.24 2.34
C LYS A 97 16.39 3.03 3.63
N VAL A 98 16.77 4.32 3.64
CA VAL A 98 16.60 5.16 4.84
C VAL A 98 15.12 5.39 5.15
N MET A 99 14.27 5.56 4.13
CA MET A 99 12.82 5.63 4.34
C MET A 99 12.27 4.32 4.90
N ALA A 100 12.71 3.16 4.43
CA ALA A 100 12.27 1.87 4.95
C ALA A 100 12.69 1.64 6.42
N GLU A 101 13.91 2.05 6.80
CA GLU A 101 14.37 2.00 8.19
C GLU A 101 13.49 2.85 9.11
N ASN A 102 13.10 4.04 8.66
CA ASN A 102 12.24 4.94 9.44
C ASN A 102 10.78 4.46 9.45
N ALA A 103 10.26 3.94 8.35
CA ALA A 103 8.93 3.34 8.28
C ALA A 103 8.77 2.20 9.30
N LYS A 104 9.83 1.40 9.53
CA LYS A 104 9.81 0.34 10.55
C LYS A 104 9.81 0.84 12.00
N LYS A 105 10.14 2.12 12.23
CA LYS A 105 10.06 2.80 13.54
C LYS A 105 8.74 3.55 13.72
N ASP A 106 8.01 3.79 12.64
CA ASP A 106 6.71 4.47 12.68
C ASP A 106 5.65 3.64 13.41
N ALA A 107 4.85 4.28 14.27
CA ALA A 107 3.86 3.58 15.09
C ALA A 107 2.78 2.84 14.27
N CYS A 108 2.46 3.31 13.06
CA CYS A 108 1.44 2.69 12.21
C CYS A 108 1.84 1.28 11.76
N GLN A 109 3.14 0.95 11.72
CA GLN A 109 3.59 -0.37 11.30
C GLN A 109 3.14 -1.48 12.27
N PHE A 110 2.99 -1.14 13.55
CA PHE A 110 2.75 -2.11 14.62
C PHE A 110 1.46 -2.93 14.40
N THR A 111 0.46 -2.31 13.78
CA THR A 111 -0.85 -2.91 13.51
C THR A 111 -1.00 -3.43 12.08
N ASN A 112 0.07 -3.44 11.27
CA ASN A 112 0.03 -4.04 9.94
C ASN A 112 -0.17 -5.57 10.04
N PRO A 113 -1.08 -6.18 9.25
CA PRO A 113 -1.44 -7.60 9.42
C PRO A 113 -0.30 -8.58 9.07
N ARG A 114 0.71 -8.14 8.32
CA ARG A 114 1.89 -8.91 7.96
C ARG A 114 3.14 -8.16 8.38
N LYS A 115 3.99 -8.74 9.24
CA LYS A 115 5.27 -8.12 9.61
C LYS A 115 6.27 -8.23 8.46
N ALA A 116 6.92 -7.12 8.11
CA ALA A 116 7.95 -7.04 7.09
C ALA A 116 9.37 -6.93 7.66
N THR A 117 10.34 -7.57 7.00
CA THR A 117 11.77 -7.25 7.18
C THR A 117 12.10 -5.90 6.55
N LEU A 118 13.30 -5.37 6.80
CA LEU A 118 13.72 -4.10 6.16
C LEU A 118 13.72 -4.23 4.64
N GLU A 119 14.27 -5.33 4.13
CA GLU A 119 14.38 -5.64 2.71
C GLU A 119 13.00 -5.71 2.08
N GLN A 120 12.04 -6.33 2.75
CA GLN A 120 10.65 -6.38 2.26
C GLN A 120 10.01 -4.99 2.18
N VAL A 121 10.25 -4.09 3.15
CA VAL A 121 9.74 -2.71 3.06
C VAL A 121 10.39 -1.95 1.90
N VAL A 122 11.68 -2.16 1.65
CA VAL A 122 12.37 -1.62 0.47
C VAL A 122 11.75 -2.15 -0.82
N GLU A 123 11.47 -3.46 -0.91
CA GLU A 123 10.81 -4.05 -2.08
C GLU A 123 9.38 -3.52 -2.28
N ILE A 124 8.63 -3.22 -1.21
CA ILE A 124 7.32 -2.56 -1.33
C ILE A 124 7.47 -1.14 -1.91
N PHE A 125 8.47 -0.36 -1.48
CA PHE A 125 8.75 0.94 -2.10
C PHE A 125 9.08 0.78 -3.57
N LYS A 126 9.96 -0.17 -3.94
CA LYS A 126 10.32 -0.45 -5.33
C LYS A 126 9.12 -0.86 -6.18
N ALA A 127 8.20 -1.64 -5.63
CA ALA A 127 6.95 -2.02 -6.31
C ALA A 127 5.99 -0.83 -6.55
N ALA A 128 6.25 0.31 -5.91
CA ALA A 128 5.49 1.56 -6.07
C ALA A 128 6.29 2.67 -6.79
N MET A 129 7.51 2.40 -7.28
CA MET A 129 8.35 3.37 -7.99
C MET A 129 7.78 3.75 -9.35
#